data_AF-A0AAE9MEL0-F1
#
_entry.id   AF-A0AAE9MEL0-F1
#
_cell.length_a   1.000
_cell.length_b   1.000
_cell.length_c   1.000
_cell.angle_alpha   90.00
_cell.angle_beta   90.00
_cell.angle_gamma   90.00
#
_symmetry.space_group_name_H-M   'P 1'
#
loop_
_entity.id
_entity.type
_entity.pdbx_description
1 polymer ?
#
loop_
_entity_poly.entity_id
_entity_poly.type
_entity_poly.pdbx_seq_one_letter_code
_entity_poly.pdbx_strand_id
1 'polypeptide(L)'
;MKNTLIALALLPFGSLWAMEIQPIPSAEQLPVARITEHGKAYLVDPLGFSLYRFDKDSQGKSTCYAECAQNWPPLLASATEVKAGLGKAADAGFALLQRQDGQYQWSYRGHPLYR
;
A
#
# COMPACT_ATOMS: atom_id res chain seq x y z
N MET A 1 -35.02 56.14 -26.48
CA MET A 1 -34.26 57.03 -25.57
C MET A 1 -34.74 56.75 -24.15
N LYS A 2 -33.80 56.47 -23.23
CA LYS A 2 -33.96 56.26 -21.77
C LYS A 2 -34.67 54.95 -21.37
N ASN A 3 -34.27 54.17 -20.39
CA ASN A 3 -33.08 54.12 -19.55
C ASN A 3 -33.05 52.72 -18.89
N THR A 4 -31.84 52.21 -18.70
CA THR A 4 -31.42 50.98 -18.01
C THR A 4 -31.99 50.82 -16.59
N LEU A 5 -32.38 49.59 -16.21
CA LEU A 5 -32.20 49.08 -14.84
C LEU A 5 -31.78 47.60 -14.93
N ILE A 6 -30.49 47.35 -14.66
CA ILE A 6 -29.92 46.02 -14.45
C ILE A 6 -30.36 45.58 -13.06
N ALA A 7 -31.15 44.52 -12.98
CA ALA A 7 -31.40 43.84 -11.73
C ALA A 7 -30.10 43.14 -11.29
N LEU A 8 -29.44 43.67 -10.26
CA LEU A 8 -28.37 42.97 -9.58
C LEU A 8 -28.97 41.73 -8.90
N ALA A 9 -28.83 40.58 -9.55
CA ALA A 9 -29.00 39.30 -8.88
C ALA A 9 -27.85 39.17 -7.87
N LEU A 10 -28.15 39.44 -6.60
CA LEU A 10 -27.34 39.00 -5.47
C LEU A 10 -27.29 37.47 -5.53
N LEU A 11 -26.24 36.92 -6.13
CA LEU A 11 -25.88 35.53 -5.92
C LEU A 11 -25.58 35.41 -4.42
N PRO A 12 -26.35 34.62 -3.65
CA PRO A 12 -25.93 34.30 -2.31
C PRO A 12 -24.56 33.62 -2.45
N PHE A 13 -23.57 34.14 -1.72
CA PHE A 13 -22.38 33.39 -1.33
C PHE A 13 -22.86 32.09 -0.68
N GLY A 14 -23.03 31.07 -1.49
CA GLY A 14 -23.94 30.00 -1.12
C GLY A 14 -23.88 28.90 -2.16
N SER A 15 -22.68 28.34 -2.30
CA SER A 15 -22.44 26.89 -2.30
C SER A 15 -21.36 26.48 -3.29
N LEU A 16 -20.11 26.79 -2.96
CA LEU A 16 -19.04 25.81 -3.11
C LEU A 16 -19.28 24.67 -2.09
N TRP A 17 -20.43 23.99 -2.17
CA TRP A 17 -20.62 22.73 -1.45
C TRP A 17 -20.05 21.66 -2.34
N ALA A 18 -18.93 21.12 -1.87
CA ALA A 18 -18.38 19.87 -2.29
C ALA A 18 -18.11 19.76 -3.81
N MET A 19 -16.97 20.32 -4.24
CA MET A 19 -15.97 19.37 -4.75
C MET A 19 -15.73 18.42 -3.58
N GLU A 20 -16.54 17.38 -3.52
CA GLU A 20 -16.38 16.30 -2.57
C GLU A 20 -15.00 15.78 -2.89
N ILE A 21 -14.03 16.10 -2.03
CA ILE A 21 -12.75 15.46 -2.00
C ILE A 21 -13.11 14.02 -1.67
N GLN A 22 -13.46 13.23 -2.69
CA GLN A 22 -13.59 11.81 -2.52
C GLN A 22 -12.20 11.42 -2.01
N PRO A 23 -12.07 10.87 -0.78
CA PRO A 23 -10.80 10.31 -0.37
C PRO A 23 -10.41 9.38 -1.52
N ILE A 24 -9.25 9.64 -2.13
CA ILE A 24 -8.68 8.73 -3.13
C ILE A 24 -8.85 7.36 -2.49
N PRO A 25 -9.58 6.42 -3.11
CA PRO A 25 -9.81 5.12 -2.50
C PRO A 25 -8.44 4.66 -2.08
N SER A 26 -8.30 4.45 -0.77
CA SER A 26 -7.11 3.97 -0.10
C SER A 26 -6.80 2.64 -0.75
N ALA A 27 -6.16 2.67 -1.92
CA ALA A 27 -5.52 1.53 -2.51
C ALA A 27 -4.57 1.11 -1.41
N GLU A 28 -4.91 -0.02 -0.80
CA GLU A 28 -4.20 -0.68 0.28
C GLU A 28 -2.74 -0.30 0.21
N GLN A 29 -2.32 0.45 1.22
CA GLN A 29 -0.94 0.83 1.38
C GLN A 29 -0.10 -0.44 1.16
N LEU A 30 0.72 -0.43 0.12
CA LEU A 30 1.57 -1.56 -0.21
C LEU A 30 2.85 -1.46 0.62
N PRO A 31 3.60 -2.56 0.76
CA PRO A 31 4.99 -2.48 1.18
C PRO A 31 5.78 -1.54 0.26
N VAL A 32 6.59 -0.67 0.85
CA VAL A 32 7.31 0.39 0.12
C VAL A 32 8.75 0.52 0.59
N ALA A 33 9.62 0.96 -0.31
CA ALA A 33 10.97 1.37 0.05
C ALA A 33 10.95 2.77 0.71
N ARG A 34 11.83 2.95 1.70
CA ARG A 34 12.13 4.21 2.38
C ARG A 34 13.63 4.45 2.36
N ILE A 35 14.03 5.71 2.25
CA ILE A 35 15.43 6.14 2.25
C ILE A 35 15.72 6.87 3.58
N THR A 36 16.82 6.49 4.22
CA THR A 36 17.37 7.16 5.40
C THR A 36 18.08 8.47 5.03
N GLU A 37 18.34 9.34 6.01
CA GLU A 37 19.16 10.55 5.83
C GLU A 37 20.56 10.27 5.24
N HIS A 38 21.09 9.06 5.48
CA HIS A 38 22.39 8.60 4.99
C HIS A 38 22.32 7.90 3.62
N GLY A 39 21.18 7.96 2.91
CA GLY A 39 21.01 7.39 1.58
C GLY A 39 20.80 5.86 1.53
N LYS A 40 20.75 5.18 2.68
CA LYS A 40 20.42 3.74 2.74
C LYS A 40 18.92 3.51 2.57
N ALA A 41 18.54 2.44 1.88
CA ALA A 41 17.16 2.04 1.68
C ALA A 41 16.76 0.87 2.60
N TYR A 42 15.53 0.89 3.12
CA TYR A 42 14.90 -0.23 3.80
C TYR A 42 13.42 -0.31 3.39
N LEU A 43 12.82 -1.48 3.59
CA LEU A 43 11.41 -1.70 3.27
C LEU A 43 10.57 -1.48 4.52
N VAL A 44 9.39 -0.90 4.35
CA VAL A 44 8.40 -0.74 5.42
C VAL A 44 7.03 -1.21 4.98
N ASP A 45 6.25 -1.63 5.96
CA ASP A 45 4.83 -1.88 5.82
C ASP A 45 4.04 -0.54 5.80
N PRO A 46 2.71 -0.60 5.58
CA PRO A 46 1.81 0.56 5.62
C PRO A 46 1.83 1.39 6.88
N LEU A 47 2.12 0.75 8.01
CA LEU A 47 2.12 1.35 9.34
C LEU A 47 3.51 1.92 9.69
N GLY A 48 4.50 1.75 8.79
CA GLY A 48 5.86 2.23 8.97
C GLY A 48 6.78 1.26 9.71
N PHE A 49 6.35 0.02 9.96
CA PHE A 49 7.22 -1.00 10.53
C PHE A 49 8.21 -1.51 9.50
N SER A 50 9.46 -1.71 9.91
CA SER A 50 10.50 -2.25 9.03
C SER A 50 10.20 -3.69 8.66
N LEU A 51 10.47 -4.04 7.41
CA LEU A 51 10.29 -5.39 6.89
C LEU A 51 11.62 -6.12 6.78
N TYR A 52 11.59 -7.40 7.13
CA TYR A 52 12.75 -8.28 7.19
C TYR A 52 12.58 -9.48 6.27
N ARG A 53 13.69 -10.17 6.04
CA ARG A 53 13.73 -11.49 5.40
C ARG A 53 14.19 -12.51 6.43
N PHE A 54 13.67 -13.73 6.35
CA PHE A 54 14.18 -14.83 7.14
C PHE A 54 15.28 -15.59 6.39
N ASP A 55 16.47 -15.70 7.00
CA ASP A 55 17.66 -16.24 6.32
C ASP A 55 17.56 -17.71 5.91
N LYS A 56 16.69 -18.49 6.57
CA LYS A 56 16.48 -19.91 6.21
C LYS A 56 15.52 -20.09 5.03
N ASP A 57 14.88 -19.03 4.56
CA ASP A 57 14.01 -19.09 3.39
C ASP A 57 14.81 -19.11 2.09
N SER A 58 14.34 -19.92 1.14
CA SER A 58 14.81 -19.86 -0.24
C SER A 58 13.96 -18.86 -1.05
N GLN A 59 14.43 -18.49 -2.24
CA GLN A 59 13.59 -17.70 -3.14
C GLN A 59 12.28 -18.44 -3.47
N GLY A 60 11.18 -17.69 -3.50
CA GLY A 60 9.84 -18.17 -3.80
C GLY A 60 9.21 -19.06 -2.72
N LYS A 61 9.88 -19.33 -1.59
CA LYS A 61 9.40 -20.29 -0.60
C LYS A 61 9.79 -19.93 0.82
N SER A 62 8.76 -19.72 1.65
CA SER A 62 8.90 -19.67 3.09
C SER A 62 9.10 -21.08 3.66
N THR A 63 10.02 -21.21 4.60
CA THR A 63 10.18 -22.34 5.51
C THR A 63 9.63 -22.02 6.90
N CYS A 64 9.28 -20.75 7.15
CA CYS A 64 8.85 -20.32 8.46
C CYS A 64 7.32 -20.51 8.68
N TYR A 65 7.01 -21.46 9.57
CA TYR A 65 5.67 -21.82 10.04
C TYR A 65 5.68 -22.10 11.55
N ALA A 66 4.50 -22.18 12.17
CA ALA A 66 4.31 -22.44 13.59
C ALA A 66 5.08 -21.44 14.48
N GLU A 67 5.92 -21.91 15.41
CA GLU A 67 6.61 -21.08 16.40
C GLU A 67 7.44 -19.95 15.77
N CYS A 68 8.14 -20.21 14.66
CA CYS A 68 8.91 -19.14 14.03
C CYS A 68 8.01 -18.03 13.48
N ALA A 69 6.79 -18.34 13.01
CA ALA A 69 5.84 -17.36 12.49
C ALA A 69 5.16 -16.55 13.60
N GLN A 70 5.30 -16.97 14.86
CA GLN A 70 4.92 -16.15 16.02
C GLN A 70 6.01 -15.12 16.35
N ASN A 71 7.28 -15.52 16.23
CA ASN A 71 8.43 -14.66 16.51
C ASN A 71 8.78 -13.73 15.34
N TRP A 72 8.53 -14.19 14.11
CA TRP A 72 8.72 -13.47 12.86
C TRP A 72 7.42 -13.55 12.07
N PRO A 73 6.42 -12.70 12.39
CA PRO A 73 5.15 -12.72 11.68
C PRO A 73 5.31 -12.49 10.17
N PRO A 74 4.76 -13.37 9.31
CA PRO A 74 4.81 -13.16 7.88
C PRO A 74 3.99 -11.93 7.48
N LEU A 75 4.48 -11.17 6.50
CA LEU A 75 3.72 -10.09 5.88
C LEU A 75 2.72 -10.67 4.89
N LEU A 76 1.60 -11.15 5.42
CA LEU A 76 0.53 -11.76 4.64
C LEU A 76 -0.18 -10.69 3.80
N ALA A 77 -0.56 -11.06 2.58
CA ALA A 77 -1.37 -10.23 1.71
C ALA A 77 -2.86 -10.48 1.97
N SER A 78 -3.63 -9.41 2.00
CA SER A 78 -5.09 -9.44 2.11
C SER A 78 -5.70 -10.04 0.83
N ALA A 79 -6.94 -10.55 0.92
CA ALA A 79 -7.66 -11.02 -0.27
C ALA A 79 -7.90 -9.91 -1.30
N THR A 80 -8.06 -8.67 -0.84
CA THR A 80 -8.23 -7.51 -1.71
C THR A 80 -6.91 -7.14 -2.39
N GLU A 81 -5.78 -7.19 -1.68
CA GLU A 81 -4.43 -6.99 -2.26
C GLU A 81 -4.11 -8.05 -3.33
N VAL A 82 -4.43 -9.33 -3.05
CA VAL A 82 -4.26 -10.43 -4.01
C VAL A 82 -5.09 -10.17 -5.27
N LYS A 83 -6.33 -9.70 -5.12
CA LYS A 83 -7.23 -9.39 -6.25
C LYS A 83 -6.80 -8.14 -7.02
N ALA A 84 -6.32 -7.11 -6.33
CA ALA A 84 -5.80 -5.90 -6.94
C ALA A 84 -4.56 -6.18 -7.78
N GLY A 85 -3.79 -7.21 -7.40
CA GLY A 85 -2.54 -7.57 -8.04
C GLY A 85 -1.41 -6.60 -7.68
N LEU A 86 -0.28 -6.73 -8.37
CA LEU A 86 0.95 -6.04 -7.98
C LEU A 86 1.06 -4.60 -8.48
N GLY A 87 0.42 -4.25 -9.60
CA GLY A 87 0.58 -2.94 -10.23
C GLY A 87 2.07 -2.54 -10.38
N LYS A 88 2.41 -1.30 -10.03
CA LYS A 88 3.78 -0.78 -10.06
C LYS A 88 4.71 -1.43 -9.01
N ALA A 89 4.17 -2.14 -8.02
CA ALA A 89 5.00 -2.83 -7.04
C ALA A 89 5.82 -3.96 -7.68
N ALA A 90 5.31 -4.57 -8.77
CA ALA A 90 6.05 -5.55 -9.56
C ALA A 90 7.36 -4.96 -10.11
N ASP A 91 7.31 -3.76 -10.69
CA ASP A 91 8.48 -3.06 -11.23
C ASP A 91 9.50 -2.72 -10.13
N ALA A 92 9.01 -2.47 -8.92
CA ALA A 92 9.86 -2.24 -7.74
C ALA A 92 10.48 -3.54 -7.18
N GLY A 93 10.13 -4.71 -7.72
CA GLY A 93 10.64 -6.02 -7.31
C GLY A 93 9.79 -6.73 -6.25
N PHE A 94 8.57 -6.27 -5.98
CA PHE A 94 7.63 -6.98 -5.12
C PHE A 94 6.87 -8.06 -5.88
N ALA A 95 6.55 -9.14 -5.18
CA ALA A 95 5.67 -10.20 -5.69
C ALA A 95 4.85 -10.81 -4.55
N LEU A 96 3.78 -11.53 -4.90
CA LEU A 96 2.99 -12.33 -3.97
C LEU A 96 3.37 -13.81 -4.13
N LEU A 97 3.81 -14.44 -3.05
CA LEU A 97 4.04 -15.88 -3.01
C LEU A 97 2.84 -16.59 -2.38
N GLN A 98 2.43 -17.73 -2.94
CA GLN A 98 1.49 -18.60 -2.26
C GLN A 98 2.25 -19.50 -1.30
N ARG A 99 1.92 -19.42 -0.02
CA ARG A 99 2.49 -20.26 1.04
C ARG A 99 1.83 -21.64 1.03
N GLN A 100 2.49 -22.62 1.67
CA GLN A 100 1.97 -23.98 1.81
C GLN A 100 0.66 -24.07 2.63
N ASP A 101 0.40 -23.08 3.49
CA ASP A 101 -0.84 -22.94 4.26
C ASP A 101 -2.00 -22.32 3.43
N GLY A 102 -1.77 -22.04 2.15
CA GLY A 102 -2.75 -21.47 1.23
C GLY A 102 -2.86 -19.94 1.29
N GLN A 103 -2.19 -19.28 2.23
CA GLN A 103 -2.17 -17.82 2.32
C GLN A 103 -1.20 -17.21 1.31
N TYR A 104 -1.40 -15.95 0.94
CA TYR A 104 -0.44 -15.20 0.14
C TYR A 104 0.44 -14.34 1.05
N GLN A 105 1.72 -14.23 0.71
CA GLN A 105 2.68 -13.43 1.44
C GLN A 105 3.44 -12.52 0.47
N TRP A 106 3.65 -11.28 0.89
CA TRP A 106 4.49 -10.33 0.18
C TRP A 106 5.94 -10.80 0.16
N SER A 107 6.60 -10.60 -0.97
CA SER A 107 8.01 -10.92 -1.18
C SER A 107 8.70 -9.77 -1.89
N TYR A 108 10.01 -9.62 -1.65
CA TYR A 108 10.85 -8.67 -2.36
C TYR A 108 12.03 -9.39 -3.00
N ARG A 109 12.21 -9.21 -4.31
CA ARG A 109 13.22 -9.89 -5.14
C ARG A 109 13.23 -11.40 -4.88
N GLY A 110 12.02 -11.98 -4.83
CA GLY A 110 11.80 -13.40 -4.62
C GLY A 110 11.90 -13.88 -3.16
N HIS A 111 12.21 -13.02 -2.19
CA HIS A 111 12.32 -13.45 -0.80
C HIS A 111 11.09 -13.09 0.04
N PRO A 112 10.52 -14.02 0.83
CA PRO A 112 9.39 -13.75 1.71
C PRO A 112 9.70 -12.63 2.71
N LEU A 113 8.75 -11.71 2.90
CA LEU A 113 8.85 -10.59 3.83
C LEU A 113 8.14 -10.88 5.15
N TYR A 114 8.72 -10.37 6.23
CA TYR A 114 8.27 -10.51 7.61
C TYR A 114 8.25 -9.13 8.29
N ARG A 115 7.45 -9.01 9.34
CA ARG A 115 7.35 -7.82 10.20
C ARG A 115 7.83 -8.13 11.61
#